data_AF-A0A1X7TBG7-F1
#
_entry.id   AF-A0A1X7TBG7-F1
#
_cell.length_a   1.000
_cell.length_b   1.000
_cell.length_c   1.000
_cell.angle_alpha   90.00
_cell.angle_beta   90.00
_cell.angle_gamma   90.00
#
_symmetry.space_group_name_H-M   'P 1'
#
loop_
_entity.id
_entity.type
_entity.pdbx_description
1 polymer ?
#
loop_
_entity_poly.entity_id
_entity_poly.type
_entity_poly.pdbx_seq_one_letter_code
_entity_poly.pdbx_strand_id
1 'polypeptide(L)'
;LSFNTRHPILLPRSHAFTELVVRRTHSHVLHSGVKDTLTELQSRFWIPGRLSLVWYFIHWCVICRRHSASYYHPPPPPPLPAY
;
A
#
# COMPACT_ATOMS: atom_id res chain seq x y z
N LEU A 1 21.87 -10.29 -9.05
CA LEU A 1 21.19 -9.94 -7.77
C LEU A 1 22.19 -9.20 -6.88
N SER A 2 21.81 -8.05 -6.31
CA SER A 2 22.67 -7.32 -5.37
C SER A 2 22.93 -8.16 -4.11
N PHE A 3 24.00 -7.85 -3.35
CA PHE A 3 24.29 -8.53 -2.08
C PHE A 3 23.10 -8.48 -1.11
N ASN A 4 22.47 -7.30 -0.96
CA ASN A 4 21.33 -7.09 -0.07
C ASN A 4 20.08 -7.88 -0.47
N THR A 5 19.87 -8.10 -1.77
CA THR A 5 18.74 -8.90 -2.26
C THR A 5 18.94 -10.39 -1.98
N ARG A 6 20.20 -10.86 -1.93
CA ARG A 6 20.55 -12.23 -1.54
C ARG A 6 20.55 -12.43 -0.03
N HIS A 7 20.85 -11.37 0.72
CA HIS A 7 20.97 -11.38 2.18
C HIS A 7 20.15 -10.23 2.79
N PRO A 8 18.81 -10.35 2.81
CA PRO A 8 17.95 -9.30 3.30
C PRO A 8 18.07 -9.14 4.82
N ILE A 9 17.93 -7.90 5.29
CA ILE A 9 17.94 -7.58 6.72
C ILE A 9 16.60 -8.03 7.32
N LEU A 10 16.66 -8.91 8.34
CA LEU A 10 15.47 -9.33 9.07
C LEU A 10 14.96 -8.18 9.93
N LEU A 11 13.68 -7.83 9.74
CA LEU A 11 13.01 -6.83 10.57
C LEU A 11 11.84 -7.46 11.33
N PRO A 12 11.73 -7.21 12.65
CA PRO A 12 10.59 -7.65 13.43
C PRO A 12 9.32 -6.95 12.95
N ARG A 13 8.22 -7.71 12.82
CA ARG A 13 6.93 -7.19 12.33
C ARG A 13 6.40 -6.03 13.18
N SER A 14 6.44 -6.18 14.50
CA SER A 14 5.82 -5.28 15.47
C SER A 14 6.86 -4.32 16.06
N HIS A 15 7.48 -3.50 15.22
CA HIS A 15 8.49 -2.55 15.66
C HIS A 15 8.34 -1.23 14.90
N ALA A 16 8.50 -0.11 15.59
CA ALA A 16 8.33 1.23 15.02
C ALA A 16 9.25 1.48 13.81
N PHE A 17 10.46 0.96 13.82
CA PHE A 17 11.37 1.04 12.68
C PHE A 17 10.79 0.37 11.43
N THR A 18 10.18 -0.81 11.57
CA THR A 18 9.59 -1.56 10.45
C THR A 18 8.44 -0.78 9.83
N GLU A 19 7.63 -0.13 10.66
CA GLU A 19 6.58 0.79 10.21
C GLU A 19 7.15 1.96 9.40
N LEU A 20 8.20 2.62 9.91
CA LEU A 20 8.86 3.72 9.21
C LEU A 20 9.43 3.28 7.86
N VAL A 21 10.04 2.09 7.81
CA VAL A 21 10.56 1.51 6.57
C VAL A 21 9.43 1.27 5.57
N VAL A 22 8.32 0.64 5.99
CA VAL A 22 7.18 0.39 5.08
C VAL A 22 6.59 1.70 4.56
N ARG A 23 6.39 2.71 5.42
CA ARG A 23 5.89 4.04 5.02
C ARG A 23 6.82 4.72 4.03
N ARG A 24 8.13 4.72 4.30
CA ARG A 24 9.13 5.30 3.39
C ARG A 24 9.15 4.58 2.05
N THR A 25 9.15 3.24 2.04
CA THR A 25 9.13 2.45 0.81
C THR A 25 7.87 2.71 0.01
N HIS A 26 6.72 2.79 0.67
CA HIS A 26 5.44 3.11 0.04
C HIS A 26 5.44 4.48 -0.65
N SER A 27 6.00 5.51 0.01
CA SER A 27 6.19 6.83 -0.61
C SER A 27 7.25 6.83 -1.73
N HIS A 28 8.30 6.03 -1.61
CA HIS A 28 9.36 5.91 -2.62
C HIS A 28 8.84 5.31 -3.93
N VAL A 29 7.93 4.34 -3.85
CA VAL A 29 7.22 3.79 -5.03
C VAL A 29 6.03 4.65 -5.47
N LEU A 30 5.98 5.92 -5.04
CA LEU A 30 4.97 6.90 -5.42
C LEU A 30 3.53 6.41 -5.21
N HIS A 31 3.27 5.72 -4.09
CA HIS A 31 1.94 5.21 -3.76
C HIS A 31 1.35 4.21 -4.78
N SER A 32 2.18 3.52 -5.57
CA SER A 32 1.80 2.53 -6.60
C SER A 32 1.20 1.22 -6.05
N GLY A 33 0.72 1.23 -4.82
CA GLY A 33 0.01 0.10 -4.20
C GLY A 33 0.92 -0.97 -3.60
N VAL A 34 0.28 -2.10 -3.25
CA VAL A 34 0.88 -3.14 -2.38
C VAL A 34 1.99 -3.92 -3.08
N LYS A 35 1.80 -4.29 -4.35
CA LYS A 35 2.76 -5.12 -5.08
C LYS A 35 4.10 -4.41 -5.25
N ASP A 36 4.08 -3.16 -5.69
CA ASP A 36 5.31 -2.38 -5.90
C ASP A 36 6.02 -2.08 -4.59
N THR A 37 5.25 -1.74 -3.55
CA THR A 37 5.79 -1.54 -2.21
C THR A 37 6.46 -2.82 -1.70
N LEU A 38 5.86 -4.00 -1.93
CA LEU A 38 6.44 -5.28 -1.53
C LEU A 38 7.70 -5.66 -2.31
N THR A 39 7.74 -5.38 -3.61
CA THR A 39 8.90 -5.66 -4.46
C THR A 39 10.09 -4.82 -4.02
N GLU A 40 9.88 -3.51 -3.82
CA GLU A 40 10.94 -2.62 -3.33
C GLU A 40 11.38 -3.00 -1.92
N LEU A 41 10.45 -3.32 -1.02
CA LEU A 41 10.75 -3.72 0.35
C LEU A 41 11.60 -5.01 0.41
N GLN A 42 11.29 -5.99 -0.44
CA GLN A 42 12.01 -7.27 -0.52
C GLN A 42 13.43 -7.15 -1.09
N SER A 43 13.74 -6.05 -1.79
CA SER A 43 15.09 -5.84 -2.32
C SER A 43 16.17 -5.72 -1.23
N ARG A 44 15.75 -5.37 0.01
CA ARG A 44 16.63 -5.08 1.15
C ARG A 44 16.19 -5.70 2.47
N PHE A 45 14.89 -5.94 2.68
CA PHE A 45 14.34 -6.35 3.98
C PHE A 45 13.51 -7.63 3.89
N TRP A 46 13.60 -8.43 4.94
CA TRP A 46 12.74 -9.59 5.15
C TRP A 46 11.91 -9.38 6.42
N ILE A 47 10.59 -9.26 6.26
CA ILE A 47 9.64 -9.05 7.35
C ILE A 47 8.62 -10.21 7.39
N PRO A 48 8.42 -10.88 8.53
CA PRO A 48 7.38 -11.88 8.69
C PRO A 48 5.96 -11.30 8.47
N GLY A 49 5.17 -11.97 7.63
CA GLY A 49 3.83 -11.50 7.28
C GLY A 49 3.80 -10.15 6.54
N ARG A 50 4.89 -9.79 5.83
CA ARG A 50 5.04 -8.50 5.14
C ARG A 50 3.84 -8.05 4.32
N LEU A 51 3.14 -8.98 3.64
CA LEU A 51 1.96 -8.66 2.86
C LEU A 51 0.88 -7.99 3.73
N SER A 52 0.46 -8.64 4.81
CA SER A 52 -0.57 -8.10 5.70
C SER A 52 -0.16 -6.78 6.35
N LEU A 53 1.13 -6.61 6.64
CA LEU A 53 1.67 -5.37 7.20
C LEU A 53 1.60 -4.21 6.19
N VAL A 54 2.09 -4.43 4.97
CA VAL A 54 2.05 -3.44 3.89
C VAL A 54 0.60 -3.08 3.54
N TRP A 55 -0.27 -4.09 3.45
CA TRP A 55 -1.70 -3.88 3.19
C TRP A 55 -2.34 -2.97 4.23
N TYR A 56 -2.08 -3.22 5.51
CA TYR A 56 -2.56 -2.38 6.61
C TYR A 56 -2.12 -0.92 6.43
N PHE A 57 -0.83 -0.66 6.22
CA PHE A 57 -0.33 0.71 6.08
C PHE A 57 -0.86 1.44 4.85
N ILE A 58 -0.97 0.75 3.71
CA ILE A 58 -1.50 1.36 2.48
C ILE A 58 -2.99 1.65 2.59
N HIS A 59 -3.76 0.78 3.25
CA HIS A 59 -5.19 0.98 3.48
C HIS A 59 -5.49 2.24 4.33
N TRP A 60 -4.57 2.60 5.23
CA TRP A 60 -4.64 3.82 6.04
C TRP A 60 -3.92 5.02 5.42
N CYS A 61 -3.30 4.87 4.24
CA CYS A 61 -2.68 5.99 3.56
C CYS A 61 -3.75 6.93 2.99
N VAL A 62 -3.74 8.20 3.44
CA VAL A 62 -4.69 9.23 2.99
C VAL A 62 -4.59 9.47 1.48
N ILE A 63 -3.37 9.46 0.93
CA ILE A 63 -3.11 9.65 -0.50
C ILE A 63 -3.76 8.51 -1.29
N CYS A 64 -3.43 7.25 -0.96
CA CYS A 64 -4.03 6.09 -1.62
C CYS A 64 -5.55 6.07 -1.47
N ARG A 65 -6.09 6.40 -0.30
CA ARG A 65 -7.54 6.46 -0.08
C ARG A 65 -8.22 7.50 -0.96
N ARG A 66 -7.61 8.67 -1.13
CA ARG A 66 -8.10 9.74 -2.02
C ARG A 66 -8.09 9.30 -3.49
N HIS A 67 -7.05 8.61 -3.93
CA HIS A 67 -6.95 8.10 -5.31
C HIS A 67 -7.80 6.86 -5.56
N SER A 68 -8.13 6.09 -4.52
CA SER A 68 -9.00 4.90 -4.61
C SER A 68 -10.47 5.22 -4.42
N ALA A 69 -10.84 6.49 -4.24
CA ALA A 69 -12.23 6.89 -4.10
C ALA A 69 -12.98 6.53 -5.39
N SER A 70 -14.00 5.69 -5.27
CA SER A 70 -14.88 5.37 -6.40
C SER A 70 -15.58 6.64 -6.85
N TYR A 71 -15.82 6.74 -8.16
CA TYR A 71 -16.74 7.74 -8.68
C TYR A 71 -18.09 7.59 -7.97
N TYR A 72 -18.69 8.73 -7.62
CA TYR A 72 -20.08 8.75 -7.19
C TYR A 72 -20.90 8.15 -8.32
N HIS A 73 -21.60 7.04 -8.04
CA HIS A 73 -22.64 6.54 -8.93
C HIS A 73 -23.89 7.36 -8.64
N PRO A 74 -24.27 8.32 -9.50
CA PRO A 74 -25.54 9.00 -9.32
C PRO A 74 -26.68 7.98 -9.35
N PRO A 75 -27.71 8.14 -8.51
CA PRO A 75 -28.92 7.34 -8.64
C PRO A 75 -29.48 7.51 -10.06
N PRO A 76 -30.22 6.50 -10.56
CA PRO A 76 -30.91 6.65 -11.83
C PRO A 76 -31.78 7.92 -11.80
N PRO A 77 -31.88 8.65 -12.93
CA PRO A 77 -32.68 9.86 -12.99
C PRO A 77 -34.14 9.55 -12.62
N PRO A 78 -34.86 10.49 -11.97
CA PRO A 78 -36.26 10.28 -11.62
C PRO A 78 -37.12 10.03 -12.87
N PRO A 79 -38.23 9.28 -12.75
CA PRO A 79 -39.13 9.03 -13.87
C PRO A 79 -39.76 10.34 -14.36
N LEU A 80 -39.96 10.45 -15.67
CA LEU A 80 -40.63 11.59 -16.29
C LEU A 80 -42.11 11.65 -15.87
N PRO A 81 -42.70 12.84 -15.69
CA PRO A 81 -44.12 12.97 -15.36
C PRO A 81 -45.00 12.43 -16.49
N ALA A 82 -46.03 11.66 -16.12
CA ALA A 82 -47.09 11.25 -17.03
C ALA A 82 -48.02 12.45 -17.26
N TYR A 83 -48.12 12.92 -18.50
CA TYR A 83 -49.17 13.82 -18.96
C TYR A 83 -50.35 13.00 -19.49
#